data_AF-A0A1E4B8Q0-F1
#
_entry.id   AF-A0A1E4B8Q0-F1
#
_cell.length_a   1.000
_cell.length_b   1.000
_cell.length_c   1.000
_cell.angle_alpha   90.00
_cell.angle_beta   90.00
_cell.angle_gamma   90.00
#
_symmetry.space_group_name_H-M   'P 1'
#
loop_
_entity.id
_entity.type
_entity.pdbx_description
1 polymer ?
#
loop_
_entity_poly.entity_id
_entity_poly.type
_entity_poly.pdbx_seq_one_letter_code
_entity_poly.pdbx_strand_id
1 'polypeptide(L)'
;MSYVLRLRDVIVGRSDLAERDAERRTARGAFRPGLGWELVEPIFALLPVGDMAASDEQRERYRRARDTLALALYGPDAALVDTARIDIVPDPTSPTGLALEVGVVDDAFWQR
;
A
#
# COMPACT_ATOMS: atom_id res chain seq x y z
N MET A 1 -12.13 3.62 9.96
CA MET A 1 -11.93 2.15 10.03
C MET A 1 -10.43 1.88 9.92
N SER A 2 -9.89 0.77 10.42
CA SER A 2 -8.43 0.50 10.35
C SER A 2 -8.17 -0.76 9.53
N TYR A 3 -7.27 -0.63 8.57
CA TYR A 3 -6.73 -1.73 7.78
C TYR A 3 -5.32 -2.05 8.24
N VAL A 4 -4.95 -3.33 8.14
CA VAL A 4 -3.63 -3.83 8.55
C VAL A 4 -2.93 -4.40 7.33
N LEU A 5 -1.74 -3.88 7.05
CA LEU A 5 -0.87 -4.42 6.02
C LEU A 5 0.08 -5.45 6.64
N ARG A 6 0.17 -6.62 6.02
CA ARG A 6 1.05 -7.71 6.47
C ARG A 6 1.99 -8.19 5.37
N LEU A 7 3.16 -8.60 5.80
CA LEU A 7 4.11 -9.41 5.05
C LEU A 7 4.12 -10.79 5.70
N ARG A 8 3.44 -11.77 5.10
CA ARG A 8 3.18 -13.07 5.74
C ARG A 8 2.51 -12.85 7.12
N ASP A 9 3.16 -13.25 8.21
CA ASP A 9 2.65 -13.10 9.58
C ASP A 9 3.12 -11.81 10.29
N VAL A 10 3.91 -10.97 9.62
CA VAL A 10 4.48 -9.75 10.20
C VAL A 10 3.61 -8.54 9.85
N ILE A 11 3.23 -7.74 10.86
CA ILE A 11 2.53 -6.47 10.66
C ILE A 11 3.52 -5.43 10.14
N VAL A 12 3.31 -5.00 8.89
CA VAL A 12 4.10 -3.96 8.23
C VAL A 12 3.61 -2.57 8.65
N GLY A 13 2.30 -2.40 8.81
CA GLY A 13 1.72 -1.15 9.28
C GLY A 13 0.20 -1.12 9.18
N ARG A 14 -0.37 0.07 9.36
CA ARG A 14 -1.82 0.28 9.36
C ARG A 14 -2.19 1.51 8.56
N SER A 15 -3.36 1.51 7.95
CA SER A 15 -3.93 2.69 7.31
C SER A 15 -5.43 2.75 7.55
N ASP A 16 -6.01 3.95 7.54
CA ASP A 16 -7.46 4.12 7.59
C ASP A 16 -8.14 4.00 6.21
N LEU A 17 -7.36 4.11 5.13
CA LEU A 17 -7.85 4.17 3.75
C LEU A 17 -9.04 5.15 3.63
N ALA A 18 -8.85 6.35 4.17
CA ALA A 18 -9.88 7.37 4.29
C ALA A 18 -10.42 7.89 2.95
N GLU A 19 -9.58 7.90 1.91
CA GLU A 19 -9.95 8.31 0.55
C GLU A 19 -10.25 7.07 -0.29
N ARG A 20 -11.41 7.05 -0.94
CA ARG A 20 -11.88 5.91 -1.73
C ARG A 20 -12.46 6.40 -3.05
N ASP A 21 -11.86 5.96 -4.15
CA ASP A 21 -12.31 6.21 -5.50
C ASP A 21 -12.77 4.89 -6.11
N ALA A 22 -14.09 4.66 -6.07
CA ALA A 22 -14.69 3.43 -6.60
C ALA A 22 -14.62 3.36 -8.13
N GLU A 23 -14.64 4.50 -8.82
CA GLU A 23 -14.52 4.56 -10.28
C GLU A 23 -13.13 4.10 -10.73
N ARG A 24 -12.08 4.58 -10.04
CA ARG A 24 -10.70 4.20 -10.30
C ARG A 24 -10.24 2.95 -9.55
N ARG A 25 -11.14 2.30 -8.80
CA ARG A 25 -10.85 1.12 -7.96
C ARG A 25 -9.64 1.32 -7.04
N THR A 26 -9.44 2.54 -6.54
CA THR A 26 -8.26 2.92 -5.77
C THR A 26 -8.64 3.51 -4.42
N ALA A 27 -8.02 3.02 -3.35
CA ALA A 27 -8.18 3.53 -1.99
C ALA A 27 -6.84 4.05 -1.45
N ARG A 28 -6.87 5.16 -0.71
CA ARG A 28 -5.69 5.83 -0.18
C ARG A 28 -5.92 6.29 1.25
N GLY A 29 -4.89 6.30 2.08
CA GLY A 29 -4.95 6.90 3.40
C GLY A 29 -3.59 7.01 4.08
N ALA A 30 -3.54 7.74 5.20
CA ALA A 30 -2.31 7.88 5.97
C ALA A 30 -1.79 6.50 6.38
N PHE A 31 -0.50 6.24 6.15
CA PHE A 31 0.12 4.98 6.52
C PHE A 31 0.91 5.14 7.81
N ARG A 32 0.62 4.29 8.80
CA ARG A 32 1.33 4.23 10.07
C ARG A 32 2.24 2.99 10.07
N PRO A 33 3.55 3.17 9.89
CA PRO A 33 4.52 2.08 9.95
C PRO A 33 4.41 1.28 11.25
N GLY A 34 4.55 -0.04 11.14
CA GLY A 34 4.72 -0.96 12.26
C GLY A 34 6.13 -1.55 12.29
N LEU A 35 6.36 -2.54 13.15
CA LEU A 35 7.68 -3.17 13.30
C LEU A 35 8.18 -3.84 12.00
N GLY A 36 7.27 -4.32 11.14
CA GLY A 36 7.65 -4.92 9.86
C GLY A 36 7.97 -3.93 8.75
N TRP A 37 7.86 -2.61 8.99
CA TRP A 37 8.12 -1.59 7.98
C TRP A 37 9.56 -1.65 7.45
N GLU A 38 10.54 -1.80 8.34
CA GLU A 38 11.97 -1.85 7.99
C GLU A 38 12.30 -2.99 7.01
N LEU A 39 11.47 -4.03 6.95
CA LEU A 39 11.64 -5.16 6.03
C LEU A 39 11.27 -4.80 4.58
N VAL A 40 10.39 -3.83 4.38
CA VAL A 40 9.84 -3.49 3.06
C VAL A 40 10.20 -2.08 2.61
N GLU A 41 10.56 -1.21 3.55
CA GLU A 41 10.96 0.17 3.30
C GLU A 41 11.99 0.32 2.17
N PRO A 42 13.06 -0.50 2.09
CA PRO A 42 14.04 -0.36 1.02
C PRO A 42 13.44 -0.55 -0.38
N ILE A 43 12.39 -1.37 -0.51
CA ILE A 43 11.71 -1.59 -1.79
C ILE A 43 10.87 -0.37 -2.17
N PHE A 44 10.13 0.21 -1.23
CA PHE A 44 9.32 1.40 -1.46
C PHE A 44 10.14 2.69 -1.62
N ALA A 45 11.38 2.69 -1.11
CA ALA A 45 12.34 3.76 -1.35
C ALA A 45 13.01 3.70 -2.73
N LEU A 46 12.91 2.58 -3.48
CA LEU A 46 13.56 2.43 -4.80
C LEU A 46 13.04 3.44 -5.82
N LEU A 47 11.75 3.78 -5.73
CA LEU A 47 11.10 4.72 -6.62
C LEU A 47 10.08 5.55 -5.85
N PRO A 48 10.41 6.81 -5.49
CA PRO A 48 9.38 7.72 -5.01
C PRO A 48 8.31 7.84 -6.10
N VAL A 49 7.06 7.53 -5.75
CA VAL A 49 5.94 7.58 -6.69
C VAL A 49 5.81 8.99 -7.26
N GLY A 50 5.78 9.07 -8.60
CA GLY A 50 5.78 10.34 -9.32
C GLY A 50 7.14 10.79 -9.84
N ASP A 51 8.22 10.01 -9.61
CA ASP A 51 9.50 10.29 -10.26
C ASP A 51 9.40 10.05 -11.77
N MET A 52 9.13 11.12 -12.52
CA MET A 52 9.07 11.14 -13.98
C MET A 52 10.46 10.91 -14.61
N ALA A 53 11.55 11.08 -13.86
CA ALA A 53 12.91 10.88 -14.34
C ALA A 53 13.35 9.41 -14.27
N ALA A 54 12.58 8.54 -13.59
CA ALA A 54 12.86 7.12 -13.52
C ALA A 54 12.76 6.44 -14.89
N SER A 55 13.80 5.69 -15.25
CA SER A 55 13.83 4.88 -16.46
C SER A 55 12.85 3.71 -16.39
N ASP A 56 12.46 3.17 -17.55
CA ASP A 56 11.59 2.00 -17.63
C ASP A 56 12.17 0.79 -16.90
N GLU A 57 13.49 0.62 -16.92
CA GLU A 57 14.19 -0.44 -16.20
C GLU A 57 14.04 -0.29 -14.68
N GLN A 58 14.18 0.93 -14.16
CA GLN A 58 13.98 1.20 -12.73
C GLN A 58 12.53 0.91 -12.31
N ARG A 59 11.56 1.33 -13.12
CA ARG A 59 10.13 1.06 -12.89
C ARG A 59 9.83 -0.44 -12.88
N GLU A 60 10.40 -1.17 -13.82
CA GLU A 60 10.26 -2.62 -13.89
C GLU A 60 10.88 -3.33 -12.69
N ARG A 61 12.08 -2.91 -12.27
CA ARG A 61 12.75 -3.44 -11.08
C ARG A 61 11.92 -3.23 -9.81
N TYR A 62 11.35 -2.04 -9.65
CA TYR A 62 10.45 -1.75 -8.54
C TYR A 62 9.21 -2.63 -8.56
N ARG A 63 8.51 -2.74 -9.70
CA ARG A 63 7.32 -3.60 -9.82
C ARG A 63 7.63 -5.02 -9.41
N ARG A 64 8.69 -5.63 -9.95
CA ARG A 64 9.09 -7.00 -9.60
C ARG A 64 9.40 -7.16 -8.11
N ALA A 65 10.16 -6.22 -7.54
CA ALA A 65 10.53 -6.27 -6.13
C ALA A 65 9.30 -6.17 -5.22
N ARG A 66 8.40 -5.24 -5.51
CA ARG A 66 7.13 -5.05 -4.80
C ARG A 66 6.23 -6.28 -4.91
N ASP A 67 6.06 -6.81 -6.11
CA ASP A 67 5.17 -7.96 -6.36
C ASP A 67 5.71 -9.24 -5.69
N THR A 68 7.02 -9.32 -5.41
CA THR A 68 7.65 -10.42 -4.66
C THR A 68 7.37 -10.37 -3.16
N LEU A 69 7.06 -9.19 -2.59
CA LEU A 69 6.80 -9.05 -1.16
C LEU A 69 5.53 -9.81 -0.72
N ALA A 70 4.61 -10.17 -1.63
CA ALA A 70 3.38 -10.88 -1.29
C ALA A 70 2.63 -10.22 -0.11
N LEU A 71 2.51 -8.89 -0.17
CA LEU A 71 1.81 -8.10 0.83
C LEU A 71 0.32 -8.42 0.82
N ALA A 72 -0.27 -8.48 2.01
CA ALA A 72 -1.69 -8.76 2.20
C ALA A 72 -2.34 -7.65 3.02
N LEU A 73 -3.49 -7.16 2.55
CA LEU A 73 -4.29 -6.15 3.25
C LEU A 73 -5.45 -6.83 3.98
N TYR A 74 -5.56 -6.57 5.28
CA TYR A 74 -6.66 -7.06 6.11
C TYR A 74 -7.56 -5.91 6.54
N GLY A 75 -8.86 -6.12 6.42
CA GLY A 75 -9.90 -5.20 6.88
C GLY A 75 -10.09 -5.23 8.41
N PRO A 76 -10.99 -4.37 8.94
CA PRO A 76 -11.28 -4.27 10.37
C PRO A 76 -11.76 -5.59 11.00
N ASP A 77 -12.47 -6.41 10.24
CA ASP A 77 -13.02 -7.70 10.67
C ASP A 77 -11.99 -8.84 10.54
N ALA A 78 -10.71 -8.53 10.35
CA ALA A 78 -9.63 -9.46 9.99
C ALA A 78 -9.86 -10.23 8.67
N ALA A 79 -10.82 -9.80 7.84
CA ALA A 79 -11.02 -10.33 6.50
C ALA A 79 -9.90 -9.89 5.56
N LEU A 80 -9.40 -10.80 4.73
CA LEU A 80 -8.46 -10.48 3.66
C LEU A 80 -9.19 -9.67 2.58
N VAL A 81 -8.61 -8.54 2.19
CA VAL A 81 -9.08 -7.70 1.09
C VAL A 81 -8.31 -8.10 -0.17
N ASP A 82 -9.01 -8.44 -1.24
CA ASP A 82 -8.36 -8.78 -2.51
C ASP A 82 -7.87 -7.51 -3.23
N THR A 83 -6.56 -7.44 -3.49
CA THR A 83 -5.88 -6.24 -3.99
C THR A 83 -5.12 -6.55 -5.27
N ALA A 84 -5.30 -5.73 -6.30
CA ALA A 84 -4.51 -5.77 -7.52
C ALA A 84 -3.12 -5.16 -7.32
N ARG A 85 -2.99 -4.19 -6.40
CA ARG A 85 -1.76 -3.43 -6.18
C ARG A 85 -1.74 -2.83 -4.78
N ILE A 86 -0.58 -2.85 -4.13
CA ILE A 86 -0.33 -2.15 -2.87
C ILE A 86 0.96 -1.36 -2.99
N ASP A 87 0.89 -0.04 -2.82
CA ASP A 87 2.03 0.87 -2.81
C ASP A 87 2.05 1.68 -1.50
N ILE A 88 3.25 1.96 -0.99
CA ILE A 88 3.46 2.91 0.10
C ILE A 88 4.27 4.07 -0.46
N VAL A 89 3.73 5.28 -0.33
CA VAL A 89 4.21 6.45 -1.05
C VAL A 89 4.46 7.62 -0.10
N PRO A 90 5.38 8.54 -0.43
CA PRO A 90 5.52 9.78 0.33
C PRO A 90 4.22 10.59 0.31
N ASP A 91 3.85 11.12 1.46
CA ASP A 91 2.71 12.03 1.62
C ASP A 91 3.04 13.08 2.68
N PRO A 92 3.46 14.29 2.28
CA PRO A 92 3.88 15.34 3.22
C PRO A 92 2.72 15.88 4.07
N THR A 93 1.47 15.56 3.70
CA THR A 93 0.28 15.97 4.45
C THR A 93 -0.07 14.97 5.56
N SER A 94 0.49 13.76 5.52
CA SER A 94 0.23 12.74 6.52
C SER A 94 1.16 12.90 7.74
N PRO A 95 0.72 12.50 8.96
CA PRO A 95 1.54 12.62 10.17
C PRO A 95 2.87 11.86 10.14
N THR A 96 2.98 10.84 9.29
CA THR A 96 4.16 9.98 9.15
C THR A 96 4.96 10.28 7.89
N GLY A 97 4.51 11.22 7.06
CA GLY A 97 5.11 11.46 5.76
C GLY A 97 4.83 10.36 4.73
N LEU A 98 3.95 9.39 5.05
CA LEU A 98 3.64 8.22 4.21
C LEU A 98 2.13 8.04 4.03
N ALA A 99 1.73 7.54 2.86
CA ALA A 99 0.39 7.08 2.55
C ALA A 99 0.42 5.67 1.98
N LEU A 100 -0.63 4.91 2.26
CA LEU A 100 -0.90 3.62 1.64
C LEU A 100 -1.85 3.85 0.47
N GLU A 101 -1.48 3.39 -0.71
CA GLU A 101 -2.31 3.41 -1.91
C GLU A 101 -2.57 1.98 -2.37
N VAL A 102 -3.83 1.63 -2.57
CA VAL A 102 -4.24 0.26 -2.86
C VAL A 102 -5.22 0.23 -4.03
N GLY A 103 -4.92 -0.59 -5.04
CA GLY A 103 -5.90 -1.00 -6.04
C GLY A 103 -6.69 -2.19 -5.53
N VAL A 104 -7.99 -2.06 -5.33
CA VAL A 104 -8.84 -3.09 -4.70
C VAL A 104 -9.75 -3.75 -5.74
N VAL A 105 -9.66 -5.08 -5.85
CA VAL A 105 -10.47 -5.90 -6.77
C VAL A 105 -11.79 -6.31 -6.11
N ASP A 106 -11.77 -6.50 -4.78
CA ASP A 106 -12.94 -6.92 -4.00
C ASP A 106 -14.11 -5.93 -4.12
N ASP A 107 -15.23 -6.37 -4.69
CA ASP A 107 -16.46 -5.56 -4.81
C ASP A 107 -17.10 -5.27 -3.45
N ALA A 108 -16.97 -6.19 -2.48
CA ALA A 108 -17.53 -6.01 -1.15
C ALA A 108 -16.84 -4.88 -0.38
N PHE A 109 -15.57 -4.59 -0.71
CA PHE A 109 -14.86 -3.43 -0.17
C PHE A 109 -15.54 -2.10 -0.57
N TRP A 110 -16.07 -2.02 -1.79
CA TRP A 110 -16.67 -0.79 -2.34
C TRP A 110 -18.12 -0.57 -1.93
N GLN A 111 -18.81 -1.62 -1.48
CA GLN A 111 -20.19 -1.57 -1.01
C GLN A 111 -20.32 -1.17 0.47
N ARG A 112 -19.19 -1.05 1.18
CA ARG A 112 -19.08 -0.79 2.62
C ARG A 112 -18.63 0.63 2.93
#